data_AF-A0AAX2CJ84-F1
#
_entry.id   AF-A0AAX2CJ84-F1
#
_cell.length_a   1.000
_cell.length_b   1.000
_cell.length_c   1.000
_cell.angle_alpha   90.00
_cell.angle_beta   90.00
_cell.angle_gamma   90.00
#
_symmetry.space_group_name_H-M   'P 1'
#
loop_
_entity.id
_entity.type
_entity.pdbx_description
1 polymer ?
#
loop_
_entity_poly.entity_id
_entity_poly.type
_entity_poly.pdbx_seq_one_letter_code
_entity_poly.pdbx_strand_id
1 'polypeptide(L)'
;MQHGDLYMHYKQKEYFFSCIALPFNEFEGRASELEDGGIAFDAHTPEGQEINKVQMFYHKGVTFIDKDKPHVIYQSEDDYNTENVWAREVENFFGMVNVTPRKTVRRFIKIKK
;
A
#
# COMPACT_ATOMS: atom_id res chain seq x y z
N MET A 1 -3.91 -3.01 13.53
CA MET A 1 -4.29 -2.59 12.17
C MET A 1 -5.21 -3.65 11.63
N GLN A 2 -6.33 -3.26 11.07
CA GLN A 2 -7.34 -4.16 10.51
C GLN A 2 -7.81 -3.59 9.18
N HIS A 3 -8.19 -4.47 8.26
CA HIS A 3 -8.87 -4.10 7.03
C HIS A 3 -10.01 -3.11 7.34
N GLY A 4 -10.09 -2.01 6.60
CA GLY A 4 -11.09 -0.97 6.84
C GLY A 4 -10.66 0.16 7.78
N ASP A 5 -9.48 0.07 8.40
CA ASP A 5 -8.92 1.19 9.15
C ASP A 5 -8.66 2.40 8.24
N LEU A 6 -9.07 3.59 8.67
CA LEU A 6 -8.78 4.85 7.98
C LEU A 6 -7.52 5.51 8.54
N TYR A 7 -6.72 6.11 7.66
CA TYR A 7 -5.48 6.80 8.00
C TYR A 7 -5.47 8.19 7.38
N MET A 8 -5.06 9.18 8.17
CA MET A 8 -4.82 10.53 7.70
C MET A 8 -3.35 10.66 7.28
N HIS A 9 -3.09 11.00 6.02
CA HIS A 9 -1.76 11.35 5.56
C HIS A 9 -1.38 12.75 6.03
N TYR A 10 -0.09 13.03 6.23
CA TYR A 10 0.37 14.34 6.70
C TYR A 10 -0.03 15.52 5.79
N LYS A 11 -0.33 15.25 4.51
CA LYS A 11 -0.88 16.22 3.54
C LYS A 11 -2.40 16.41 3.64
N GLN A 12 -3.04 15.96 4.72
CA GLN A 12 -4.48 16.11 4.97
C GLN A 12 -5.38 15.42 3.92
N LYS A 13 -4.99 14.21 3.51
CA LYS A 13 -5.82 13.33 2.67
C LYS A 13 -6.11 12.05 3.45
N GLU A 14 -7.35 11.57 3.35
CA GLU A 14 -7.75 10.29 3.94
C GLU A 14 -7.37 9.12 3.04
N TYR A 15 -6.98 8.02 3.67
CA TYR A 15 -6.67 6.77 2.99
C TYR A 15 -7.29 5.58 3.72
N PHE A 16 -7.85 4.67 2.94
CA PHE A 16 -8.42 3.42 3.39
C PHE A 16 -7.35 2.31 3.37
N PHE A 17 -7.11 1.66 4.50
CA PHE A 17 -6.21 0.52 4.58
C PHE A 17 -6.91 -0.78 4.16
N SER A 18 -6.34 -1.48 3.18
CA SER A 18 -6.85 -2.78 2.72
C SER A 18 -6.12 -3.93 3.42
N CYS A 19 -4.82 -4.11 3.15
CA CYS A 19 -4.04 -5.22 3.69
C CYS A 19 -2.53 -4.92 3.65
N ILE A 20 -1.73 -5.84 4.20
CA ILE A 20 -0.29 -5.91 3.94
C ILE A 20 -0.07 -7.05 2.95
N ALA A 21 0.52 -6.74 1.80
CA ALA A 21 0.94 -7.71 0.82
C ALA A 21 2.39 -8.13 1.07
N LEU A 22 2.63 -9.44 1.05
CA LEU A 22 3.97 -10.03 1.20
C LEU A 22 4.69 -10.12 -0.16
N PRO A 23 6.02 -10.07 -0.20
CA PRO A 23 6.78 -10.38 -1.40
C PRO A 23 6.34 -11.71 -2.04
N PHE A 24 6.20 -11.74 -3.36
CA PHE A 24 5.84 -12.95 -4.09
C PHE A 24 6.82 -14.10 -3.84
N ASN A 25 8.11 -13.79 -3.64
CA ASN A 25 9.14 -14.79 -3.36
C ASN A 25 9.01 -15.45 -1.97
N GLU A 26 8.14 -14.94 -1.08
CA GLU A 26 7.78 -15.58 0.19
C GLU A 26 6.64 -16.59 0.04
N PHE A 27 6.05 -16.73 -1.15
CA PHE A 27 5.00 -17.72 -1.39
C PHE A 27 5.56 -19.15 -1.45
N GLU A 28 5.23 -19.95 -0.45
CA GLU A 28 5.54 -21.38 -0.39
C GLU A 28 4.33 -22.23 -0.82
N GLY A 29 4.11 -22.34 -2.13
CA GLY A 29 3.01 -23.11 -2.70
C GLY A 29 3.20 -23.41 -4.18
N ARG A 30 2.19 -24.00 -4.83
CA ARG A 30 2.23 -24.20 -6.29
C ARG A 30 1.75 -22.94 -6.97
N ALA A 31 2.43 -22.50 -8.03
CA ALA A 31 2.01 -21.32 -8.79
C ALA A 31 0.55 -21.40 -9.30
N SER A 32 0.04 -22.61 -9.56
CA SER A 32 -1.35 -22.87 -9.94
C SER A 32 -2.38 -22.58 -8.84
N GLU A 33 -1.94 -22.40 -7.60
CA GLU A 33 -2.80 -22.09 -6.44
C GLU A 33 -2.94 -20.59 -6.20
N LEU A 34 -2.22 -19.76 -6.97
CA LEU A 34 -2.30 -18.32 -6.90
C LEU A 34 -3.44 -17.81 -7.78
N GLU A 35 -4.27 -16.97 -7.18
CA GLU A 35 -5.31 -16.21 -7.86
C GLU A 35 -4.76 -14.83 -8.26
N ASP A 36 -5.32 -14.24 -9.32
CA ASP A 36 -5.02 -12.87 -9.71
C ASP A 36 -5.52 -11.91 -8.62
N GLY A 37 -4.61 -11.13 -8.05
CA GLY A 37 -4.91 -10.11 -7.04
C GLY A 37 -5.16 -8.73 -7.62
N GLY A 38 -5.06 -8.56 -8.94
CA GLY A 38 -5.16 -7.28 -9.64
C GLY A 38 -3.88 -6.47 -9.62
N ILE A 39 -4.00 -5.18 -9.95
CA ILE A 39 -2.87 -4.25 -10.08
C ILE A 39 -2.92 -3.20 -8.97
N ALA A 40 -1.77 -2.93 -8.36
CA ALA A 40 -1.56 -1.77 -7.51
C ALA A 40 -0.64 -0.74 -8.18
N PHE A 41 -0.85 0.53 -7.88
CA PHE A 41 0.01 1.64 -8.30
C PHE A 41 1.13 1.87 -7.29
N ASP A 42 2.38 1.95 -7.76
CA ASP A 42 3.53 2.20 -6.91
C ASP A 42 3.55 3.65 -6.40
N ALA A 43 3.40 3.82 -5.09
CA ALA A 43 3.39 5.14 -4.46
C ALA A 43 4.77 5.80 -4.35
N HIS A 44 5.84 5.15 -4.84
CA HIS A 44 7.19 5.68 -4.94
C HIS A 44 7.57 6.12 -6.36
N THR A 45 6.68 6.01 -7.36
CA THR A 45 6.95 6.59 -8.68
C THR A 45 7.26 8.09 -8.53
N PRO A 46 8.41 8.57 -9.05
CA PRO A 46 8.75 9.99 -9.04
C PRO A 46 7.69 10.85 -9.75
N GLU A 47 7.48 12.06 -9.24
CA GLU A 47 6.56 13.02 -9.86
C GLU A 47 6.97 13.34 -11.30
N GLY A 48 6.00 13.35 -12.21
CA GLY A 48 6.21 13.57 -13.63
C GLY A 48 6.64 12.33 -14.43
N GLN A 49 6.76 11.16 -13.78
CA GLN A 49 6.96 9.88 -14.46
C GLN A 49 5.66 9.08 -14.56
N GLU A 50 5.61 8.16 -15.52
CA GLU A 50 4.50 7.21 -15.63
C GLU A 50 4.43 6.34 -14.36
N ILE A 51 3.23 6.24 -13.78
CA ILE A 51 3.01 5.49 -12.54
C ILE A 51 3.29 4.01 -12.80
N ASN A 52 4.23 3.46 -12.04
CA ASN A 52 4.57 2.05 -12.13
C ASN A 52 3.41 1.21 -11.62
N LYS A 53 3.00 0.23 -12.41
CA LYS A 53 1.99 -0.76 -12.06
C LYS A 53 2.67 -2.01 -11.51
N VAL A 54 2.12 -2.57 -10.45
CA VAL A 54 2.67 -3.72 -9.75
C VAL A 54 1.61 -4.80 -9.67
N GLN A 55 1.96 -6.01 -10.09
CA GLN A 55 1.06 -7.15 -10.03
C GLN A 55 0.91 -7.65 -8.59
N MET A 56 -0.32 -7.92 -8.19
CA MET A 56 -0.65 -8.60 -6.94
C MET A 56 -1.20 -10.00 -7.22
N PHE A 57 -1.05 -10.87 -6.23
CA PHE A 57 -1.58 -12.23 -6.26
C PHE A 57 -2.30 -12.52 -4.95
N TYR A 58 -3.21 -13.47 -4.96
CA TYR A 58 -3.97 -13.85 -3.78
C TYR A 58 -3.91 -15.36 -3.55
N HIS A 59 -3.74 -15.75 -2.29
CA HIS A 59 -3.90 -17.15 -1.89
C HIS A 59 -4.41 -17.24 -0.46
N LYS A 60 -5.58 -17.86 -0.27
CA LYS A 60 -6.15 -18.20 1.05
C LYS A 60 -6.13 -17.04 2.06
N GLY A 61 -6.52 -15.85 1.65
CA GLY A 61 -6.59 -14.67 2.52
C GLY A 61 -5.31 -13.85 2.61
N VAL A 62 -4.22 -14.31 1.97
CA VAL A 62 -2.95 -13.59 1.92
C VAL A 62 -2.78 -12.94 0.54
N THR A 63 -2.44 -11.66 0.54
CA THR A 63 -2.06 -10.93 -0.67
C THR A 63 -0.54 -11.00 -0.82
N PHE A 64 -0.09 -11.28 -2.03
CA PHE A 64 1.31 -11.22 -2.43
C PHE A 64 1.50 -10.12 -3.47
N ILE A 65 2.71 -9.59 -3.59
CA ILE A 65 3.05 -8.51 -4.51
C ILE A 65 4.38 -8.77 -5.21
N ASP A 66 4.48 -8.41 -6.48
CA ASP A 66 5.72 -8.47 -7.28
C ASP A 66 6.71 -7.36 -6.88
N LYS A 67 7.18 -7.44 -5.62
CA LYS A 67 8.18 -6.58 -4.98
C LYS A 67 8.98 -7.38 -3.97
N ASP A 68 10.20 -6.93 -3.68
CA ASP A 68 11.12 -7.62 -2.76
C ASP A 68 10.83 -7.36 -1.27
N LYS A 69 9.88 -6.49 -0.95
CA LYS A 69 9.55 -6.09 0.43
C LYS A 69 8.04 -6.10 0.68
N PRO A 70 7.60 -6.26 1.93
CA PRO A 70 6.19 -6.10 2.29
C PRO A 70 5.66 -4.69 1.98
N HIS A 71 4.49 -4.61 1.37
CA HIS A 71 3.81 -3.36 1.02
C HIS A 71 2.45 -3.26 1.70
N VAL A 72 2.12 -2.08 2.20
CA VAL A 72 0.75 -1.71 2.53
C VAL A 72 -0.01 -1.46 1.23
N ILE A 73 -1.16 -2.12 1.09
CA ILE A 73 -2.14 -1.86 0.03
C ILE A 73 -3.23 -0.97 0.61
N TYR A 74 -3.45 0.19 -0.01
CA TYR A 74 -4.35 1.21 0.48
C TYR A 74 -4.98 2.01 -0.67
N GLN A 75 -6.09 2.70 -0.41
CA GLN A 75 -6.80 3.49 -1.41
C GLN A 75 -6.92 4.96 -0.95
N SER A 76 -6.72 5.91 -1.87
CA SER A 76 -6.91 7.34 -1.62
C SER A 76 -8.40 7.69 -1.57
N GLU A 77 -8.79 8.71 -0.82
CA GLU A 77 -10.16 9.26 -0.88
C GLU A 77 -10.59 9.67 -2.30
N ASP A 78 -9.62 10.10 -3.13
CA ASP A 78 -9.86 10.44 -4.54
C ASP A 78 -10.24 9.19 -5.39
N ASP A 79 -9.87 7.99 -4.93
CA ASP A 79 -10.01 6.72 -5.65
C ASP A 79 -11.13 5.84 -5.09
N TYR A 80 -11.87 6.24 -4.04
CA TYR A 80 -12.86 5.39 -3.34
C TYR A 80 -13.95 4.77 -4.23
N ASN A 81 -14.24 5.37 -5.38
CA ASN A 81 -15.24 4.84 -6.34
C ASN A 81 -14.59 4.12 -7.54
N THR A 82 -13.34 3.69 -7.39
CA THR A 82 -12.55 3.03 -8.42
C THR A 82 -11.95 1.74 -7.87
N GLU A 83 -11.43 0.90 -8.75
CA GLU A 83 -10.64 -0.27 -8.37
C GLU A 83 -9.17 0.08 -8.10
N ASN A 84 -8.80 1.36 -8.21
CA ASN A 84 -7.42 1.80 -8.06
C ASN A 84 -6.97 1.65 -6.62
N VAL A 85 -5.90 0.89 -6.41
CA VAL A 85 -5.23 0.76 -5.13
C VAL A 85 -3.76 1.10 -5.27
N TRP A 86 -3.16 1.56 -4.18
CA TRP A 86 -1.78 2.00 -4.10
C TRP A 86 -0.98 1.05 -3.22
N ALA A 87 0.28 0.82 -3.59
CA ALA A 87 1.24 0.05 -2.83
C ALA A 87 2.35 0.97 -2.29
N ARG A 88 2.68 0.84 -1.00
CA ARG A 88 3.81 1.52 -0.37
C ARG A 88 4.50 0.57 0.59
N GLU A 89 5.84 0.53 0.59
CA GLU A 89 6.59 -0.27 1.56
C GLU A 89 6.08 -0.03 3.00
N VAL A 90 5.94 -1.10 3.77
CA VAL A 90 5.43 -1.05 5.16
C VAL A 90 6.20 -0.04 6.01
N GLU A 91 7.53 -0.06 5.93
CA GLU A 91 8.39 0.88 6.66
C GLU A 91 8.12 2.34 6.27
N ASN A 92 7.82 2.61 4.99
CA ASN A 92 7.54 3.94 4.50
C ASN A 92 6.13 4.41 4.90
N PHE A 93 5.16 3.51 4.95
CA PHE A 93 3.79 3.83 5.37
C PHE A 93 3.72 4.18 6.86
N PHE A 94 4.31 3.36 7.73
CA PHE A 94 4.35 3.64 9.18
C PHE A 94 5.48 4.58 9.60
N GLY A 95 6.37 4.89 8.66
CA GLY A 95 7.54 5.70 8.88
C GLY A 95 7.28 7.18 9.11
N MET A 96 8.37 7.87 9.37
CA MET A 96 8.40 9.32 9.56
C MET A 96 8.76 10.02 8.24
N VAL A 97 8.33 11.27 8.08
CA VAL A 97 8.68 12.13 6.95
C VAL A 97 9.12 13.50 7.46
N ASN A 98 10.20 14.01 6.87
CA ASN A 98 10.66 15.37 7.11
C ASN A 98 9.82 16.33 6.25
N VAL A 99 8.95 17.10 6.90
CA VAL A 99 8.14 18.13 6.23
C VAL A 99 8.95 19.42 6.08
N THR A 100 9.82 19.69 7.05
CA THR A 100 10.84 20.74 7.00
C THR A 100 12.12 20.21 7.66
N PRO A 101 13.28 20.88 7.52
CA PRO A 101 14.51 20.47 8.22
C PRO A 101 14.39 20.40 9.76
N ARG A 102 13.36 21.02 10.34
CA ARG A 102 13.11 21.05 11.80
C ARG A 102 11.83 20.32 12.21
N LYS A 103 11.09 19.74 11.27
CA LYS A 103 9.78 19.12 11.52
C LYS A 103 9.67 17.77 10.86
N THR A 104 9.68 16.74 11.68
CA THR A 104 9.47 15.35 11.30
C THR A 104 8.14 14.88 11.87
N VAL A 105 7.29 14.27 11.04
CA VAL A 105 5.96 13.79 11.44
C VAL A 105 5.76 12.36 10.97
N ARG A 106 4.82 11.62 11.56
CA ARG A 106 4.39 10.33 11.00
C ARG A 106 3.75 10.57 9.65
N ARG A 107 4.06 9.71 8.66
CA ARG A 107 3.50 9.85 7.31
C ARG A 107 1.99 9.65 7.32
N PHE A 108 1.54 8.62 8.02
CA PHE A 108 0.13 8.27 8.21
C PHE A 108 -0.20 8.13 9.69
N ILE A 109 -1.35 8.65 10.10
CA ILE A 109 -1.88 8.55 11.47
C ILE A 109 -3.25 7.91 11.40
N LYS A 110 -3.47 6.81 12.13
CA LYS A 110 -4.78 6.16 12.19
C LYS A 110 -5.84 7.14 12.71
N ILE A 111 -6.94 7.27 11.98
CA ILE A 111 -8.11 8.04 12.40
C ILE A 111 -8.84 7.19 13.45
N LYS A 112 -8.93 7.71 14.67
CA LYS A 112 -9.76 7.09 15.71
C LYS A 112 -11.20 7.56 15.47
N LYS A 113 -12.07 6.64 15.09
CA LYS A 113 -13.53 6.82 15.21
C LYS A 113 -13.96 6.47 16.64
#